data_AF-A0A0Q7A5M3-F1
#
_entry.id   AF-A0A0Q7A5M3-F1
#
_cell.length_a   1.000
_cell.length_b   1.000
_cell.length_c   1.000
_cell.angle_alpha   90.00
_cell.angle_beta   90.00
_cell.angle_gamma   90.00
#
_symmetry.space_group_name_H-M   'P 1'
#
loop_
_entity.id
_entity.type
_entity.pdbx_description
1 polymer ?
#
loop_
_entity_poly.entity_id
_entity_poly.type
_entity_poly.pdbx_seq_one_letter_code
_entity_poly.pdbx_strand_id
1 'polypeptide(L)'
;MDSPASAPSPIAQLSVGGALLRSRATLRRAQALPEGVWLAHWHNADTAADYVQPEHHTLSFYLEGGRAVRCMEAPAARGEPGAMCLLPAGHDSRWLIEDELQLMHLYLPRLQLAQAAERWFELDPRTAALADRIYFRDAPLEALFTRIAGTDWQVTDADLQLQQLALDVQARLLGAHTVHRPRAGACWSASRPGSPGTAT
;
A
#
# COMPACT_ATOMS: atom_id res chain seq x y z
N MET A 1 -27.49 -13.70 28.44
CA MET A 1 -27.30 -12.35 27.87
C MET A 1 -26.12 -12.47 26.93
N ASP A 2 -26.37 -12.77 25.66
CA ASP A 2 -25.34 -12.75 24.65
C ASP A 2 -24.98 -11.29 24.39
N SER A 3 -23.74 -10.91 24.69
CA SER A 3 -23.17 -9.65 24.22
C SER A 3 -23.30 -9.61 22.69
N PRO A 4 -23.79 -8.52 22.07
CA PRO A 4 -23.79 -8.43 20.62
C PRO A 4 -22.34 -8.55 20.14
N ALA A 5 -22.07 -9.54 19.29
CA ALA A 5 -20.79 -9.68 18.62
C ALA A 5 -20.46 -8.33 17.97
N SER A 6 -19.39 -7.68 18.44
CA SER A 6 -18.96 -6.38 17.90
C SER A 6 -18.75 -6.55 16.39
N ALA A 7 -19.39 -5.69 15.60
CA ALA A 7 -19.23 -5.70 14.16
C ALA A 7 -17.73 -5.61 13.81
N PRO A 8 -17.23 -6.39 12.84
CA PRO A 8 -15.82 -6.34 12.47
C PRO A 8 -15.47 -4.92 12.02
N SER A 9 -14.30 -4.43 12.46
CA SER A 9 -13.81 -3.11 12.07
C SER A 9 -13.80 -2.99 10.54
N PRO A 10 -14.31 -1.89 9.93
CA PRO A 10 -14.37 -1.76 8.47
C PRO A 10 -13.02 -1.93 7.76
N ILE A 11 -11.92 -1.63 8.45
CA ILE A 11 -10.55 -1.84 7.96
C ILE A 11 -10.22 -3.32 7.70
N ALA A 12 -10.96 -4.27 8.28
CA ALA A 12 -10.83 -5.70 8.02
C ALA A 12 -11.23 -6.09 6.59
N GLN A 13 -12.00 -5.24 5.91
CA GLN A 13 -12.40 -5.41 4.51
C GLN A 13 -11.28 -5.00 3.54
N LEU A 14 -10.32 -4.19 3.99
CA LEU A 14 -9.11 -3.90 3.23
C LEU A 14 -8.20 -5.13 3.28
N SER A 15 -7.84 -5.70 2.14
CA SER A 15 -7.05 -6.95 2.05
C SER A 15 -5.84 -7.00 3.01
N VAL A 16 -5.02 -5.95 3.02
CA VAL A 16 -3.84 -5.80 3.90
C VAL A 16 -4.24 -5.56 5.35
N GLY A 17 -5.25 -4.72 5.60
CA GLY A 17 -5.76 -4.46 6.96
C GLY A 17 -6.33 -5.72 7.61
N GLY A 18 -7.09 -6.51 6.85
CA GLY A 18 -7.59 -7.81 7.28
C GLY A 18 -6.48 -8.84 7.49
N ALA A 19 -5.44 -8.84 6.66
CA ALA A 19 -4.27 -9.71 6.88
C ALA A 19 -3.55 -9.37 8.19
N LEU A 20 -3.37 -8.08 8.50
CA LEU A 20 -2.81 -7.63 9.76
C LEU A 20 -3.70 -8.00 10.96
N LEU A 21 -5.03 -7.83 10.86
CA LEU A 21 -5.94 -8.22 11.94
C LEU A 21 -6.00 -9.74 12.20
N ARG A 22 -5.65 -10.57 11.20
CA ARG A 22 -5.55 -12.02 11.35
C ARG A 22 -4.18 -12.48 11.87
N SER A 23 -3.20 -11.57 11.92
CA SER A 23 -1.87 -11.85 12.47
C SER A 23 -1.79 -11.40 13.94
N ARG A 24 -0.59 -11.15 14.45
CA ARG A 24 -0.37 -10.57 15.78
C ARG A 24 -0.38 -9.03 15.80
N ALA A 25 -0.64 -8.40 14.66
CA ALA A 25 -0.70 -6.95 14.60
C ALA A 25 -1.88 -6.41 15.42
N THR A 26 -1.66 -5.27 16.08
CA THR A 26 -2.70 -4.55 16.82
C THR A 26 -2.94 -3.19 16.15
N LEU A 27 -4.20 -2.90 15.88
CA LEU A 27 -4.60 -1.60 15.36
C LEU A 27 -4.66 -0.59 16.51
N ARG A 28 -3.80 0.44 16.47
CA ARG A 28 -3.74 1.49 17.50
C ARG A 28 -4.80 2.56 17.26
N ARG A 29 -4.96 2.97 16.00
CA ARG A 29 -6.00 3.90 15.54
C ARG A 29 -6.18 3.77 14.03
N ALA A 30 -7.39 4.05 13.55
CA ALA A 30 -7.70 4.13 12.14
C ALA A 30 -8.66 5.29 11.89
N GLN A 31 -8.55 5.91 10.71
CA GLN A 31 -9.44 6.96 10.25
C GLN A 31 -9.87 6.65 8.82
N ALA A 32 -11.18 6.55 8.61
CA ALA A 32 -11.75 6.57 7.28
C ALA A 32 -11.76 8.02 6.77
N LEU A 33 -11.28 8.21 5.55
CA LEU A 33 -11.30 9.48 4.84
C LEU A 33 -12.24 9.38 3.63
N PRO A 34 -12.62 10.52 3.02
CA PRO A 34 -13.45 10.51 1.81
C PRO A 34 -12.86 9.65 0.69
N GLU A 35 -13.73 9.22 -0.22
CA GLU A 35 -13.37 8.39 -1.39
C GLU A 35 -12.72 7.04 -1.04
N GLY A 36 -13.03 6.50 0.14
CA GLY A 36 -12.56 5.18 0.57
C GLY A 36 -11.09 5.12 0.93
N VAL A 37 -10.44 6.27 1.12
CA VAL A 37 -9.06 6.36 1.62
C VAL A 37 -9.05 6.03 3.11
N TRP A 38 -8.00 5.34 3.58
CA TRP A 38 -7.84 5.02 4.99
C TRP A 38 -6.44 5.32 5.49
N LEU A 39 -6.37 5.90 6.68
CA LEU A 39 -5.16 5.96 7.49
C LEU A 39 -5.25 4.97 8.64
N ALA A 40 -4.15 4.29 8.95
CA ALA A 40 -4.11 3.33 10.04
C ALA A 40 -2.73 3.25 10.68
N HIS A 41 -2.70 3.29 12.00
CA HIS A 41 -1.49 3.10 12.80
C HIS A 41 -1.52 1.72 13.43
N TRP A 42 -0.52 0.90 13.11
CA TRP A 42 -0.37 -0.44 13.64
C TRP A 42 0.86 -0.55 14.54
N HIS A 43 0.74 -1.41 15.54
CA HIS A 43 1.87 -2.04 16.20
C HIS A 43 1.89 -3.51 15.77
N ASN A 44 3.07 -4.07 15.52
CA ASN A 44 3.22 -5.46 15.12
C ASN A 44 4.51 -6.05 15.68
N ALA A 45 4.54 -7.36 15.88
CA ALA A 45 5.69 -8.09 16.42
C ALA A 45 5.55 -9.60 16.15
N ASP A 46 6.68 -10.30 16.03
CA ASP A 46 6.79 -11.76 16.05
C ASP A 46 5.76 -12.51 15.19
N THR A 47 5.65 -12.14 13.92
CA THR A 47 4.63 -12.68 13.03
C THR A 47 5.08 -12.74 11.58
N ALA A 48 4.24 -13.34 10.74
CA ALA A 48 4.37 -13.30 9.29
C ALA A 48 3.08 -12.74 8.69
N ALA A 49 3.20 -12.08 7.54
CA ALA A 49 2.07 -11.56 6.80
C ALA A 49 2.24 -11.84 5.31
N ASP A 50 1.18 -12.40 4.72
CA ASP A 50 1.07 -12.62 3.29
C ASP A 50 -0.01 -11.69 2.72
N TYR A 51 0.40 -10.82 1.79
CA TYR A 51 -0.52 -9.96 1.05
C TYR A 51 -0.72 -10.58 -0.32
N VAL A 52 -1.96 -10.95 -0.64
CA VAL A 52 -2.34 -11.62 -1.88
C VAL A 52 -3.29 -10.71 -2.64
N GLN A 53 -2.87 -10.29 -3.82
CA GLN A 53 -3.55 -9.40 -4.77
C GLN A 53 -4.40 -8.30 -4.12
N PRO A 54 -3.77 -7.36 -3.38
CA PRO A 54 -4.53 -6.29 -2.73
C PRO A 54 -5.34 -5.44 -3.72
N GLU A 55 -6.62 -5.21 -3.47
CA GLU A 55 -7.48 -4.40 -4.34
C GLU A 55 -7.19 -2.88 -4.26
N HIS A 56 -6.37 -2.47 -3.31
CA HIS A 56 -5.97 -1.09 -3.06
C HIS A 56 -4.45 -0.95 -3.05
N HIS A 57 -3.96 0.25 -3.34
CA HIS A 57 -2.56 0.58 -3.11
C HIS A 57 -2.32 0.75 -1.60
N THR A 58 -1.13 0.39 -1.15
CA THR A 58 -0.72 0.57 0.25
C THR A 58 0.62 1.28 0.29
N LEU A 59 0.68 2.41 0.99
CA LEU A 59 1.93 3.05 1.37
C LEU A 59 2.14 2.81 2.86
N SER A 60 3.22 2.11 3.19
CA SER A 60 3.66 1.86 4.56
C SER A 60 4.79 2.80 4.93
N PHE A 61 4.72 3.37 6.12
CA PHE A 61 5.77 4.20 6.71
C PHE A 61 6.15 3.64 8.08
N TYR A 62 7.43 3.34 8.27
CA TYR A 62 7.97 2.78 9.51
C TYR A 62 8.20 3.91 10.51
N LEU A 63 7.43 3.95 11.60
CA LEU A 63 7.54 4.97 12.64
C LEU A 63 8.64 4.63 13.64
N GLU A 64 8.68 3.36 14.06
CA GLU A 64 9.59 2.86 15.09
C GLU A 64 9.90 1.38 14.81
N GLY A 65 11.09 0.94 15.20
CA GLY A 65 11.53 -0.44 15.00
C GLY A 65 11.68 -0.82 13.52
N GLY A 66 11.38 -2.07 13.18
CA GLY A 66 11.30 -2.52 11.79
C GLY A 66 12.60 -3.03 11.16
N ARG A 67 13.74 -2.95 11.85
CA ARG A 67 15.03 -3.48 11.34
C ARG A 67 15.03 -4.99 11.13
N ALA A 68 14.22 -5.70 11.91
CA ALA A 68 14.00 -7.14 11.78
C ALA A 68 12.80 -7.50 10.90
N VAL A 69 12.27 -6.54 10.12
CA VAL A 69 11.24 -6.82 9.12
C VAL A 69 11.88 -7.12 7.78
N ARG A 70 11.50 -8.24 7.18
CA ARG A 70 12.06 -8.74 5.93
C ARG A 70 10.94 -9.00 4.93
N CYS A 71 11.05 -8.38 3.76
CA CYS A 71 10.28 -8.74 2.58
C CYS A 71 10.97 -9.91 1.87
N MET A 72 10.24 -10.98 1.59
CA MET A 72 10.79 -12.16 0.91
C MET A 72 11.17 -11.87 -0.54
N GLU A 73 10.51 -10.89 -1.16
CA GLU A 73 10.76 -10.43 -2.52
C GLU A 73 11.97 -9.46 -2.59
N ALA A 74 12.40 -8.91 -1.45
CA ALA A 74 13.60 -8.05 -1.33
C ALA A 74 14.49 -8.47 -0.14
N PRO A 75 15.06 -9.70 -0.16
CA PRO A 75 15.69 -10.31 1.02
C PRO A 75 17.00 -9.65 1.47
N ALA A 76 17.61 -8.82 0.62
CA ALA A 76 18.81 -8.05 0.95
C ALA A 76 18.50 -6.71 1.64
N ALA A 77 17.28 -6.19 1.47
CA ALA A 77 16.87 -4.91 2.01
C ALA A 77 16.26 -5.10 3.42
N ARG A 78 16.32 -4.06 4.25
CA ARG A 78 15.81 -4.07 5.62
C ARG A 78 14.99 -2.83 5.88
N GLY A 79 13.97 -2.98 6.72
CA GLY A 79 13.23 -1.84 7.25
C GLY A 79 14.07 -1.06 8.27
N GLU A 80 13.61 0.14 8.58
CA GLU A 80 14.11 0.98 9.67
C GLU A 80 13.16 2.18 9.84
N PRO A 81 13.22 2.90 10.97
CA PRO A 81 12.42 4.11 11.13
C PRO A 81 12.67 5.11 10.01
N GLY A 82 11.59 5.61 9.41
CA GLY A 82 11.59 6.49 8.25
C GLY A 82 11.58 5.79 6.89
N ALA A 83 11.89 4.49 6.83
CA ALA A 83 11.76 3.73 5.58
C ALA A 83 10.29 3.55 5.18
N MET A 84 10.06 3.38 3.87
CA MET A 84 8.73 3.21 3.29
C MET A 84 8.64 2.00 2.38
N CYS A 85 7.43 1.45 2.27
CA CYS A 85 7.08 0.48 1.24
C CYS A 85 5.87 0.97 0.46
N LEU A 86 5.99 1.04 -0.86
CA LEU A 86 4.91 1.39 -1.77
C LEU A 86 4.50 0.12 -2.50
N LEU A 87 3.33 -0.40 -2.14
CA LEU A 87 2.78 -1.65 -2.66
C LEU A 87 1.59 -1.32 -3.57
N PRO A 88 1.75 -1.39 -4.90
CA PRO A 88 0.65 -1.15 -5.82
C PRO A 88 -0.46 -2.19 -5.69
N ALA A 89 -1.69 -1.81 -5.96
CA ALA A 89 -2.83 -2.73 -5.99
C ALA A 89 -2.57 -3.90 -6.96
N GLY A 90 -2.76 -5.12 -6.49
CA GLY A 90 -2.49 -6.38 -7.17
C GLY A 90 -1.08 -6.94 -6.92
N HIS A 91 -0.25 -6.28 -6.10
CA HIS A 91 1.09 -6.76 -5.78
C HIS A 91 1.08 -7.76 -4.61
N ASP A 92 1.52 -8.99 -4.89
CA ASP A 92 1.75 -10.01 -3.87
C ASP A 92 3.05 -9.73 -3.11
N SER A 93 3.04 -9.83 -1.79
CA SER A 93 4.26 -9.69 -1.00
C SER A 93 4.17 -10.48 0.30
N ARG A 94 5.33 -10.99 0.76
CA ARG A 94 5.42 -11.78 1.99
C ARG A 94 6.43 -11.18 2.94
N TRP A 95 6.04 -11.14 4.20
CA TRP A 95 6.74 -10.41 5.24
C TRP A 95 7.01 -11.31 6.43
N LEU A 96 8.25 -11.30 6.90
CA LEU A 96 8.65 -11.86 8.18
C LEU A 96 8.99 -10.71 9.13
N ILE A 97 8.41 -10.75 10.33
CA ILE A 97 8.57 -9.73 11.39
C ILE A 97 9.09 -10.42 12.63
N GLU A 98 10.35 -10.17 12.98
CA GLU A 98 11.06 -10.85 14.08
C GLU A 98 11.33 -9.95 15.31
N ASP A 99 10.85 -8.70 15.28
CA ASP A 99 10.96 -7.72 16.37
C ASP A 99 9.77 -6.76 16.32
N GLU A 100 9.59 -5.97 17.38
CA GLU A 100 8.54 -4.98 17.46
C GLU A 100 8.73 -3.86 16.42
N LEU A 101 7.61 -3.41 15.85
CA LEU A 101 7.56 -2.20 15.05
C LEU A 101 6.25 -1.44 15.21
N GLN A 102 6.33 -0.15 14.88
CA GLN A 102 5.17 0.68 14.63
C GLN A 102 5.19 1.18 13.20
N LEU A 103 4.04 1.12 12.53
CA LEU A 103 3.90 1.53 11.15
C LEU A 103 2.61 2.32 10.93
N MET A 104 2.68 3.29 10.02
CA MET A 104 1.51 3.97 9.49
C MET A 104 1.23 3.45 8.08
N HIS A 105 -0.01 3.10 7.81
CA HIS A 105 -0.51 2.73 6.50
C HIS A 105 -1.43 3.83 5.97
N LEU A 106 -1.22 4.18 4.70
CA LEU A 106 -2.21 4.84 3.86
C LEU A 106 -2.70 3.84 2.82
N TYR A 107 -4.00 3.56 2.85
CA TYR A 107 -4.66 2.72 1.86
C TYR A 107 -5.40 3.59 0.86
N LEU A 108 -5.12 3.39 -0.43
CA LEU A 108 -5.66 4.19 -1.53
C LEU A 108 -6.42 3.28 -2.49
N PRO A 109 -7.73 3.47 -2.68
CA PRO A 109 -8.48 2.73 -3.68
C PRO A 109 -7.89 2.94 -5.08
N ARG A 110 -7.85 1.86 -5.87
CA ARG A 110 -7.33 1.90 -7.26
C ARG A 110 -8.00 2.99 -8.09
N LEU A 111 -9.34 3.05 -8.02
CA LEU A 111 -10.12 4.01 -8.80
C LEU A 111 -9.82 5.46 -8.39
N GLN A 112 -9.72 5.72 -7.08
CA GLN A 112 -9.46 7.07 -6.57
C GLN A 112 -8.10 7.59 -7.05
N LEU A 113 -7.05 6.76 -6.95
CA LEU A 113 -5.73 7.16 -7.40
C LEU A 113 -5.66 7.33 -8.93
N ALA A 114 -6.34 6.48 -9.69
CA ALA A 114 -6.43 6.61 -11.15
C ALA A 114 -7.10 7.93 -11.56
N GLN A 115 -8.22 8.30 -10.92
CA GLN A 115 -8.89 9.58 -11.18
C GLN A 115 -8.05 10.79 -10.78
N ALA A 116 -7.27 10.69 -9.69
CA ALA A 116 -6.34 11.74 -9.31
C ALA A 116 -5.18 11.88 -10.31
N ALA A 117 -4.64 10.76 -10.80
CA ALA A 117 -3.58 10.74 -11.81
C ALA A 117 -3.99 11.47 -13.09
N GLU A 118 -5.20 11.20 -13.58
CA GLU A 118 -5.75 11.85 -14.77
C GLU A 118 -6.02 13.34 -14.51
N ARG A 119 -6.71 13.68 -13.41
CA ARG A 119 -7.14 15.06 -13.15
C ARG A 119 -6.04 16.02 -12.73
N TRP A 120 -5.04 15.54 -12.00
CA TRP A 120 -4.01 16.42 -11.41
C TRP A 120 -2.71 16.45 -12.22
N PHE A 121 -2.42 15.36 -12.95
CA PHE A 121 -1.15 15.19 -13.66
C PHE A 121 -1.32 14.80 -15.14
N GLU A 122 -2.56 14.71 -15.66
CA GLU A 122 -2.86 14.30 -17.04
C GLU A 122 -2.26 12.93 -17.41
N LEU A 123 -2.08 12.05 -16.41
CA LEU A 123 -1.53 10.71 -16.62
C LEU A 123 -2.64 9.75 -17.07
N ASP A 124 -2.41 8.99 -18.15
CA ASP A 124 -3.29 7.89 -18.56
C ASP A 124 -3.14 6.71 -17.57
N PRO A 125 -4.15 6.37 -16.76
CA PRO A 125 -4.02 5.32 -15.73
C PRO A 125 -3.77 3.91 -16.29
N ARG A 126 -3.87 3.72 -17.62
CA ARG A 126 -3.55 2.45 -18.29
C ARG A 126 -2.05 2.34 -18.61
N THR A 127 -1.34 3.45 -18.64
CA THR A 127 0.10 3.51 -18.96
C THR A 127 0.92 4.08 -17.81
N ALA A 128 0.33 4.81 -16.87
CA ALA A 128 0.97 5.23 -15.64
C ALA A 128 0.54 4.32 -14.49
N ALA A 129 1.51 3.81 -13.73
CA ALA A 129 1.25 3.03 -12.53
C ALA A 129 2.20 3.46 -11.42
N LEU A 130 1.80 3.28 -10.16
CA LEU A 130 2.73 3.40 -9.06
C LEU A 130 3.85 2.35 -9.20
N ALA A 131 5.08 2.79 -8.93
CA ALA A 131 6.22 1.90 -8.78
C ALA A 131 6.04 1.01 -7.55
N ASP A 132 6.44 -0.25 -7.68
CA ASP A 132 6.70 -1.09 -6.52
C ASP A 132 8.05 -0.69 -5.91
N ARG A 133 8.05 -0.38 -4.61
CA ARG A 133 9.25 0.06 -3.90
C ARG A 133 9.25 -0.49 -2.49
N ILE A 134 10.31 -1.20 -2.12
CA ILE A 134 10.48 -1.79 -0.79
C ILE A 134 11.65 -1.09 -0.09
N TYR A 135 11.41 -0.61 1.14
CA TYR A 135 12.36 0.13 1.99
C TYR A 135 13.04 1.32 1.31
N PHE A 136 12.27 2.11 0.57
CA PHE A 136 12.75 3.37 -0.01
C PHE A 136 12.61 4.53 0.98
N ARG A 137 13.25 5.65 0.66
CA ARG A 137 13.11 6.92 1.40
C ARG A 137 12.70 8.05 0.47
N ASP A 138 11.89 8.95 1.01
CA ASP A 138 11.43 10.16 0.34
C ASP A 138 11.15 11.24 1.39
N ALA A 139 12.06 12.21 1.52
CA ALA A 139 12.00 13.21 2.59
C ALA A 139 10.66 13.98 2.63
N PRO A 140 10.04 14.38 1.51
CA PRO A 140 8.69 14.96 1.52
C PRO A 140 7.61 14.03 2.10
N LEU A 141 7.57 12.75 1.70
CA LEU A 141 6.65 11.79 2.29
C LEU A 141 6.95 11.57 3.78
N GLU A 142 8.22 11.50 4.19
CA GLU A 142 8.60 11.30 5.60
C GLU A 142 8.05 12.45 6.46
N ALA A 143 8.16 13.70 5.97
CA ALA A 143 7.61 14.86 6.64
C ALA A 143 6.07 14.82 6.73
N LEU A 144 5.38 14.40 5.66
CA LEU A 144 3.92 14.26 5.65
C LEU A 144 3.44 13.21 6.66
N PHE A 145 4.07 12.03 6.69
CA PHE A 145 3.72 10.98 7.64
C PHE A 145 4.07 11.34 9.08
N THR A 146 5.16 12.06 9.31
CA THR A 146 5.49 12.60 10.63
C THR A 146 4.38 13.54 11.12
N ARG A 147 3.86 14.41 10.24
CA ARG A 147 2.70 15.27 10.57
C ARG A 147 1.45 14.44 10.87
N ILE A 148 1.12 13.46 10.02
CA ILE A 148 -0.03 12.55 10.23
C ILE A 148 0.07 11.84 11.60
N ALA A 149 1.25 11.35 11.95
CA ALA A 149 1.49 10.67 13.22
C ALA A 149 1.38 11.62 14.42
N GLY A 150 1.83 12.87 14.26
CA GLY A 150 1.74 13.91 15.29
C GLY A 150 0.35 14.53 15.47
N THR A 151 -0.56 14.38 14.51
CA THR A 151 -1.95 14.85 14.64
C THR A 151 -2.70 14.04 15.70
N ASP A 152 -3.47 14.72 16.56
CA ASP A 152 -4.50 14.09 17.37
C ASP A 152 -5.72 13.80 16.51
N TRP A 153 -6.10 12.53 16.35
CA TRP A 153 -7.18 12.14 15.45
C TRP A 153 -8.56 12.27 16.10
N GLN A 154 -8.63 12.63 17.39
CA GLN A 154 -9.88 12.69 18.16
C GLN A 154 -10.47 14.11 18.26
N VAL A 155 -9.76 15.13 17.77
CA VAL A 155 -10.27 16.52 17.77
C VAL A 155 -11.19 16.78 16.57
N THR A 156 -12.15 17.70 16.73
CA THR A 156 -13.22 17.95 15.74
C THR A 156 -12.72 18.27 14.33
N ASP A 157 -11.57 18.95 14.19
CA ASP A 157 -11.00 19.33 12.89
C ASP A 157 -9.97 18.32 12.34
N ALA A 158 -9.74 17.20 13.04
CA ALA A 158 -8.75 16.21 12.65
C ALA A 158 -9.03 15.63 11.26
N ASP A 159 -10.31 15.39 10.93
CA ASP A 159 -10.71 14.77 9.67
C ASP A 159 -10.26 15.61 8.46
N LEU A 160 -10.49 16.92 8.50
CA LEU A 160 -10.09 17.81 7.40
C LEU A 160 -8.55 17.89 7.28
N GLN A 161 -7.85 17.98 8.41
CA GLN A 161 -6.39 18.02 8.41
C GLN A 161 -5.78 16.72 7.87
N LEU A 162 -6.29 15.56 8.31
CA LEU A 162 -5.85 14.24 7.86
C LEU A 162 -6.18 14.02 6.38
N GLN A 163 -7.35 14.49 5.94
CA GLN A 163 -7.73 14.47 4.53
C GLN A 163 -6.75 15.30 3.69
N GLN A 164 -6.42 16.53 4.09
CA GLN A 164 -5.46 17.35 3.37
C GLN A 164 -4.08 16.68 3.29
N LEU A 165 -3.59 16.12 4.40
CA LEU A 165 -2.31 15.40 4.43
C LEU A 165 -2.33 14.16 3.52
N ALA A 166 -3.44 13.42 3.48
CA ALA A 166 -3.58 12.27 2.59
C ALA A 166 -3.63 12.67 1.11
N LEU A 167 -4.20 13.84 0.78
CA LEU A 167 -4.17 14.41 -0.58
C LEU A 167 -2.74 14.83 -0.97
N ASP A 168 -2.00 15.47 -0.05
CA ASP A 168 -0.60 15.86 -0.27
C ASP A 168 0.28 14.61 -0.53
N VAL A 169 0.05 13.52 0.21
CA VAL A 169 0.73 12.23 -0.02
C VAL A 169 0.38 11.68 -1.41
N GLN A 170 -0.90 11.68 -1.80
CA GLN A 170 -1.32 11.23 -3.13
C GLN A 170 -0.65 12.05 -4.24
N ALA A 171 -0.61 13.37 -4.11
CA ALA A 171 0.05 14.25 -5.07
C ALA A 171 1.55 13.94 -5.17
N ARG A 172 2.24 13.72 -4.04
CA ARG A 172 3.66 13.32 -4.03
C ARG A 172 3.89 11.96 -4.70
N LEU A 173 3.04 10.97 -4.42
CA LEU A 173 3.10 9.66 -5.04
C LEU A 173 2.95 9.73 -6.56
N LEU A 174 1.97 10.51 -7.04
CA LEU A 174 1.72 10.67 -8.47
C LEU A 174 2.85 11.41 -9.18
N GLY A 175 3.40 12.45 -8.56
CA GLY A 175 4.46 13.26 -9.16
C GLY A 175 5.87 12.64 -9.10
N ALA A 176 6.14 11.73 -8.16
CA ALA A 176 7.51 11.22 -7.92
C ALA A 176 7.65 9.70 -7.93
N HIS A 177 6.56 8.95 -7.81
CA HIS A 177 6.59 7.48 -7.69
C HIS A 177 5.74 6.78 -8.75
N THR A 178 5.34 7.47 -9.81
CA THR A 178 4.73 6.86 -11.00
C THR A 178 5.80 6.41 -11.99
N VAL A 179 5.53 5.29 -12.65
CA VAL A 179 6.34 4.76 -13.75
C VAL A 179 5.44 4.54 -14.95
N HIS A 180 6.01 4.76 -16.13
CA HIS A 180 5.33 4.45 -17.38
C HIS A 180 5.48 2.96 -17.68
N ARG A 181 4.35 2.26 -17.72
CA ARG A 181 4.24 0.90 -18.21
C ARG A 181 3.93 0.93 -19.72
N PRO A 182 4.56 0.06 -20.52
CA PRO A 182 4.10 -0.17 -21.88
C PRO A 182 2.62 -0.57 -21.84
N ARG A 183 1.80 -0.05 -22.76
CA ARG A 183 0.43 -0.54 -22.93
C ARG A 183 0.51 -2.04 -23.16
N ALA A 184 -0.20 -2.83 -22.36
CA ALA A 184 -0.39 -4.24 -22.69
C ALA A 184 -1.20 -4.31 -24.00
N GLY A 185 -0.49 -4.50 -25.13
CA GLY A 185 -1.10 -4.54 -26.45
C GLY A 185 -0.08 -4.61 -27.58
N ALA A 186 0.41 -5.83 -27.87
CA ALA A 186 0.76 -6.38 -29.20
C ALA A 186 1.81 -7.51 -29.06
N CYS A 187 1.48 -8.61 -28.35
CA CYS A 187 2.21 -9.84 -28.59
C CYS A 187 1.64 -10.47 -29.87
N TRP A 188 2.24 -10.11 -30.99
CA TRP A 188 2.23 -10.90 -32.21
C TRP A 188 2.67 -12.32 -31.87
N SER A 189 1.82 -13.32 -32.11
CA SER A 189 2.29 -14.69 -32.32
C SER A 189 2.11 -15.01 -33.81
N ALA A 190 3.25 -15.02 -34.49
CA ALA A 190 3.43 -15.42 -35.87
C ALA A 190 2.83 -16.82 -36.09
N SER A 191 2.31 -16.99 -37.30
CA SER A 191 1.98 -18.27 -37.92
C SER A 191 3.03 -19.34 -37.62
N ARG A 192 2.58 -20.50 -37.15
CA ARG A 192 3.42 -21.72 -37.08
C ARG A 192 3.92 -22.06 -38.51
N PRO A 193 5.21 -22.35 -38.72
CA PRO A 193 5.64 -22.97 -39.96
C PRO A 193 5.14 -24.42 -40.01
N GLY A 194 4.64 -24.82 -41.18
CA GLY A 194 4.06 -26.13 -41.44
C GLY A 194 5.02 -27.28 -41.16
N SER A 195 4.46 -28.39 -40.70
CA SER A 195 5.18 -29.66 -40.60
C SER A 195 5.32 -30.28 -41.99
N PRO A 196 6.51 -30.74 -42.41
CA PRO A 196 6.65 -31.54 -43.62
C PRO A 196 6.15 -32.96 -43.33
N GLY A 197 5.49 -33.54 -44.33
CA GLY A 197 4.87 -34.86 -44.24
C GLY A 197 5.87 -36.01 -44.06
N THR A 198 5.35 -37.11 -43.54
CA THR A 198 5.97 -38.43 -43.63
C THR A 198 5.06 -39.30 -44.49
N ALA A 199 5.57 -39.64 -45.66
CA ALA A 199 5.09 -40.75 -46.47
C ALA A 199 5.56 -42.07 -45.84
N THR A 200 4.65 -43.02 -45.69
CA THR A 200 4.93 -44.45 -45.91
C THR A 200 3.62 -45.14 -46.28
#